data_AF-A0A069ZRM0-F1
#
_entry.id   AF-A0A069ZRM0-F1
#
_cell.length_a   1.000
_cell.length_b   1.000
_cell.length_c   1.000
_cell.angle_alpha   90.00
_cell.angle_beta   90.00
_cell.angle_gamma   90.00
#
_symmetry.space_group_name_H-M   'P 1'
#
loop_
_entity.id
_entity.type
_entity.pdbx_description
1 polymer ?
#
loop_
_entity_poly.entity_id
_entity_poly.type
_entity_poly.pdbx_seq_one_letter_code
_entity_poly.pdbx_strand_id
1 'polypeptide(L)'
;MRNHLYFILFLLFGAGSIAAQEPIATINGHTFHLGDSLTIGLPYEPGEGYQTMAWSKGDMKIPAFAKGKLQKRIIPAEKDFFGDPIGQPQIIYFLSLPQFPKDSLIVYPEHAIQKGEIITAPIEHKTLYPEAVELLQEDYIPALIKAGCLTYTDQAIKVYAEYMGSTEQLADATSNPFEYQRQRATLLEKLKAAVEKFDLNRVYYVRHKLHTKGYDFTRSGYPWDDRLGYALPFLSTKGDLPITPFLTYKKKVPFISVPADRAESFEKHKNTLGLDLQTFYIRAYIRIAPGQKYEEDGSRLYKMEVDYLGLDAYEFPHCAYYHIGSGKAE
;
A
#
# COMPACT_ATOMS: atom_id res chain seq x y z
N MET A 1 29.95 -63.25 -16.47
CA MET A 1 29.32 -62.37 -15.46
C MET A 1 29.53 -60.87 -15.77
N ARG A 2 29.28 -60.42 -17.02
CA ARG A 2 29.49 -59.01 -17.43
C ARG A 2 28.28 -58.35 -18.10
N ASN A 3 27.13 -59.03 -18.11
CA ASN A 3 25.88 -58.54 -18.73
C ASN A 3 24.73 -58.31 -17.73
N HIS A 4 24.90 -58.66 -16.45
CA HIS A 4 23.89 -58.39 -15.42
C HIS A 4 24.06 -57.03 -14.71
N LEU A 5 25.22 -56.37 -14.86
CA LEU A 5 25.48 -55.08 -14.21
C LEU A 5 24.74 -53.92 -14.89
N TYR A 6 24.53 -54.00 -16.21
CA TYR A 6 23.82 -52.95 -16.97
C TYR A 6 22.31 -53.00 -16.78
N PHE A 7 21.75 -54.17 -16.47
CA PHE A 7 20.31 -54.31 -16.19
C PHE A 7 19.92 -53.68 -14.85
N ILE A 8 20.82 -53.73 -13.86
CA ILE A 8 20.61 -53.11 -12.54
C ILE A 8 20.76 -51.58 -12.63
N LEU A 9 21.67 -51.07 -13.47
CA LEU A 9 21.82 -49.63 -13.71
C LEU A 9 20.64 -49.02 -14.47
N PHE A 10 19.98 -49.76 -15.37
CA PHE A 10 18.77 -49.30 -16.06
C PHE A 10 17.53 -49.26 -15.14
N LEU A 11 17.46 -50.17 -14.16
CA LEU A 11 16.38 -50.20 -13.15
C LEU A 11 16.52 -49.10 -12.09
N LEU A 12 17.73 -48.59 -11.85
CA LEU A 12 17.99 -47.46 -10.92
C LEU A 12 17.72 -46.08 -11.54
N PHE A 13 17.63 -45.97 -12.87
CA PHE A 13 17.31 -44.72 -13.57
C PHE A 13 15.82 -44.54 -13.91
N GLY A 14 14.98 -45.53 -13.59
CA GLY A 14 13.58 -45.60 -14.02
C GLY A 14 12.57 -45.53 -12.86
N ALA A 15 12.71 -44.59 -11.93
CA ALA A 15 11.60 -44.21 -11.03
C ALA A 15 11.87 -42.87 -10.31
N GLY A 16 12.50 -41.91 -11.01
CA GLY A 16 12.45 -40.51 -10.60
C GLY A 16 11.18 -39.88 -11.14
N SER A 17 10.00 -40.42 -10.81
CA SER A 17 8.77 -39.64 -10.97
C SER A 17 8.88 -38.50 -9.96
N ILE A 18 9.43 -37.36 -10.40
CA ILE A 18 9.08 -36.09 -9.77
C ILE A 18 7.57 -36.01 -9.99
N ALA A 19 6.81 -36.48 -9.00
CA ALA A 19 5.40 -36.21 -8.94
C ALA A 19 5.32 -34.69 -9.01
N ALA A 20 4.92 -34.16 -10.17
CA ALA A 20 4.60 -32.77 -10.31
C ALA A 20 3.59 -32.50 -9.19
N GLN A 21 3.98 -31.68 -8.23
CA GLN A 21 3.10 -31.35 -7.12
C GLN A 21 1.81 -30.84 -7.74
N GLU A 22 0.66 -31.36 -7.31
CA GLU A 22 -0.61 -30.88 -7.84
C GLU A 22 -0.71 -29.37 -7.58
N PRO A 23 -1.01 -28.56 -8.61
CA PRO A 23 -1.17 -27.13 -8.43
C PRO A 23 -2.37 -26.89 -7.51
N ILE A 24 -2.16 -26.08 -6.48
CA ILE A 24 -3.21 -25.70 -5.53
C ILE A 24 -4.17 -24.72 -6.19
N ALA A 25 -3.60 -23.76 -6.91
CA ALA A 25 -4.34 -22.73 -7.61
C ALA A 25 -3.45 -22.13 -8.70
N THR A 26 -4.07 -21.70 -9.79
CA THR A 26 -3.46 -20.74 -10.71
C THR A 26 -4.19 -19.43 -10.52
N ILE A 27 -3.51 -18.44 -9.94
CA ILE A 27 -4.07 -17.13 -9.63
C ILE A 27 -3.31 -16.13 -10.50
N ASN A 28 -4.02 -15.48 -11.42
CA ASN A 28 -3.48 -14.44 -12.31
C ASN A 28 -2.25 -14.90 -13.12
N GLY A 29 -2.31 -16.14 -13.63
CA GLY A 29 -1.23 -16.73 -14.43
C GLY A 29 -0.06 -17.29 -13.61
N HIS A 30 -0.07 -17.16 -12.28
CA HIS A 30 0.90 -17.80 -11.38
C HIS A 30 0.32 -19.08 -10.79
N THR A 31 1.00 -20.20 -11.01
CA THR A 31 0.62 -21.50 -10.46
C THR A 31 1.37 -21.74 -9.16
N PHE A 32 0.63 -22.01 -8.08
CA PHE A 32 1.16 -22.24 -6.74
C PHE A 32 1.07 -23.72 -6.36
N HIS A 33 2.12 -24.20 -5.70
CA HIS A 33 2.26 -25.58 -5.24
C HIS A 33 2.42 -25.64 -3.72
N LEU A 34 2.14 -26.81 -3.15
CA LEU A 34 2.35 -27.04 -1.71
C LEU A 34 3.84 -27.08 -1.41
N GLY A 35 4.25 -26.28 -0.43
CA GLY A 35 5.65 -26.13 -0.05
C GLY A 35 6.34 -24.94 -0.70
N ASP A 36 5.68 -24.24 -1.64
CA ASP A 36 6.19 -23.00 -2.21
C ASP A 36 6.51 -21.99 -1.11
N SER A 37 7.63 -21.28 -1.28
CA SER A 37 8.02 -20.21 -0.39
C SER A 37 7.38 -18.91 -0.85
N LEU A 38 6.35 -18.46 -0.14
CA LEU A 38 5.65 -17.22 -0.42
C LEU A 38 6.20 -16.09 0.44
N THR A 39 6.25 -14.89 -0.12
CA THR A 39 6.70 -13.68 0.60
C THR A 39 5.49 -12.88 1.03
N ILE A 40 5.39 -12.57 2.32
CA ILE A 40 4.33 -11.74 2.89
C ILE A 40 4.52 -10.30 2.43
N GLY A 41 3.44 -9.70 1.95
CA GLY A 41 3.37 -8.30 1.51
C GLY A 41 3.15 -7.32 2.63
N LEU A 42 2.62 -6.15 2.28
CA LEU A 42 2.03 -5.17 3.18
C LEU A 42 0.51 -5.35 3.18
N PRO A 43 -0.19 -4.85 4.21
CA PRO A 43 -1.65 -4.73 4.18
C PRO A 43 -2.11 -3.95 2.95
N TYR A 44 -3.29 -4.31 2.43
CA TYR A 44 -3.87 -3.65 1.25
C TYR A 44 -3.98 -2.12 1.45
N GLU A 45 -4.62 -1.71 2.55
CA GLU A 45 -4.70 -0.30 2.94
C GLU A 45 -3.55 0.08 3.91
N PRO A 46 -2.84 1.18 3.65
CA PRO A 46 -1.77 1.64 4.52
C PRO A 46 -2.26 1.98 5.92
N GLY A 47 -1.60 1.42 6.93
CA GLY A 47 -1.94 1.66 8.33
C GLY A 47 -3.08 0.80 8.86
N GLU A 48 -3.69 -0.04 8.03
CA GLU A 48 -4.66 -1.06 8.44
C GLU A 48 -4.01 -2.43 8.68
N GLY A 49 -4.79 -3.36 9.23
CA GLY A 49 -4.40 -4.76 9.35
C GLY A 49 -4.56 -5.53 8.04
N TYR A 50 -3.93 -6.70 7.96
CA TYR A 50 -4.13 -7.62 6.83
C TYR A 50 -5.58 -8.09 6.79
N GLN A 51 -6.16 -8.10 5.59
CA GLN A 51 -7.56 -8.47 5.39
C GLN A 51 -7.70 -9.94 4.95
N THR A 52 -6.61 -10.60 4.56
CA THR A 52 -6.62 -11.97 3.99
C THR A 52 -5.74 -12.95 4.76
N MET A 53 -5.16 -12.49 5.86
CA MET A 53 -4.31 -13.30 6.73
C MET A 53 -4.63 -13.00 8.19
N ALA A 54 -4.67 -14.05 9.00
CA ALA A 54 -4.93 -13.94 10.43
C ALA A 54 -4.23 -15.06 11.19
N TRP A 55 -3.87 -14.81 12.44
CA TRP A 55 -3.37 -15.86 13.32
C TRP A 55 -4.51 -16.75 13.81
N SER A 56 -4.29 -18.05 13.82
CA SER A 56 -5.25 -19.03 14.34
C SER A 56 -5.43 -18.93 15.85
N LYS A 57 -4.43 -18.36 16.56
CA LYS A 57 -4.46 -18.08 18.00
C LYS A 57 -3.65 -16.81 18.33
N GLY A 58 -4.28 -15.90 19.07
CA GLY A 58 -3.68 -14.65 19.57
C GLY A 58 -3.55 -13.54 18.53
N ASP A 59 -3.20 -12.34 19.00
CA ASP A 59 -3.04 -11.13 18.18
C ASP A 59 -1.56 -10.79 17.99
N MET A 60 -0.84 -11.65 17.26
CA MET A 60 0.56 -11.39 16.90
C MET A 60 0.65 -10.46 15.68
N LYS A 61 1.69 -9.63 15.60
CA LYS A 61 1.94 -8.84 14.40
C LYS A 61 2.41 -9.74 13.26
N ILE A 62 1.73 -9.68 12.12
CA ILE A 62 2.16 -10.40 10.91
C ILE A 62 3.44 -9.73 10.36
N PRO A 63 4.53 -10.50 10.17
CA PRO A 63 5.81 -9.94 9.72
C PRO A 63 5.82 -9.67 8.21
N ALA A 64 5.73 -8.40 7.81
CA ALA A 64 5.90 -8.01 6.41
C ALA A 64 7.25 -8.47 5.86
N PHE A 65 7.27 -8.89 4.58
CA PHE A 65 8.43 -9.38 3.83
C PHE A 65 9.07 -10.69 4.35
N ALA A 66 8.50 -11.31 5.38
CA ALA A 66 8.92 -12.63 5.79
C ALA A 66 8.50 -13.69 4.76
N LYS A 67 9.32 -14.74 4.64
CA LYS A 67 9.01 -15.89 3.79
C LYS A 67 8.39 -17.00 4.61
N GLY A 68 7.26 -17.50 4.14
CA GLY A 68 6.58 -18.67 4.72
C GLY A 68 6.41 -19.77 3.68
N LYS A 69 6.44 -21.03 4.11
CA LYS A 69 6.11 -22.16 3.24
C LYS A 69 4.60 -22.36 3.21
N LEU A 70 4.02 -22.42 2.02
CA LEU A 70 2.60 -22.70 1.83
C LEU A 70 2.28 -24.14 2.21
N GLN A 71 1.38 -24.32 3.16
CA GLN A 71 0.90 -25.62 3.62
C GLN A 71 -0.63 -25.65 3.58
N LYS A 72 -1.20 -26.85 3.50
CA LYS A 72 -2.64 -27.07 3.62
C LYS A 72 -2.95 -27.96 4.81
N ARG A 73 -4.07 -27.69 5.46
CA ARG A 73 -4.70 -28.59 6.42
C ARG A 73 -6.10 -28.92 5.91
N ILE A 74 -6.42 -30.20 5.95
CA ILE A 74 -7.76 -30.68 5.65
C ILE A 74 -8.46 -30.89 6.99
N ILE A 75 -9.54 -30.16 7.21
CA ILE A 75 -10.47 -30.40 8.31
C ILE A 75 -11.50 -31.39 7.77
N PRO A 76 -11.57 -32.62 8.32
CA PRO A 76 -12.59 -33.58 7.91
C PRO A 76 -13.99 -33.01 8.08
N ALA A 77 -14.92 -33.41 7.22
CA ALA A 77 -16.34 -33.10 7.43
C ALA A 77 -16.79 -33.61 8.81
N GLU A 78 -17.69 -32.88 9.46
CA GLU A 78 -18.35 -33.37 10.66
C GLU A 78 -19.05 -34.70 10.33
N LYS A 79 -19.15 -35.60 11.31
CA LYS A 79 -19.82 -36.88 11.13
C LYS A 79 -21.11 -36.87 11.91
N ASP A 80 -22.16 -37.43 11.33
CA ASP A 80 -23.41 -37.66 12.04
C ASP A 80 -23.25 -38.78 13.09
N PHE A 81 -24.34 -39.11 13.77
CA PHE A 81 -24.37 -40.16 14.80
C PHE A 81 -24.00 -41.56 14.27
N PHE A 82 -24.15 -41.79 12.96
CA PHE A 82 -23.83 -43.06 12.29
C PHE A 82 -22.43 -43.06 11.68
N GLY A 83 -21.72 -41.94 11.74
CA GLY A 83 -20.37 -41.78 11.20
C GLY A 83 -20.34 -41.29 9.75
N ASP A 84 -21.49 -40.95 9.16
CA ASP A 84 -21.61 -40.44 7.81
C ASP A 84 -21.21 -38.95 7.75
N PRO A 85 -20.43 -38.53 6.75
CA PRO A 85 -19.97 -37.15 6.65
C PRO A 85 -21.14 -36.19 6.36
N ILE A 86 -21.31 -35.21 7.25
CA ILE A 86 -22.18 -34.06 7.08
C ILE A 86 -21.36 -32.96 6.37
N GLY A 87 -21.57 -32.84 5.06
CA GLY A 87 -20.93 -31.81 4.23
C GLY A 87 -19.56 -32.22 3.69
N GLN A 88 -18.82 -31.24 3.19
CA GLN A 88 -17.52 -31.43 2.54
C GLN A 88 -16.37 -31.08 3.49
N PRO A 89 -15.23 -31.80 3.43
CA PRO A 89 -14.04 -31.43 4.18
C PRO A 89 -13.55 -30.02 3.80
N GLN A 90 -13.15 -29.23 4.78
CA GLN A 90 -12.67 -27.87 4.57
C GLN A 90 -11.16 -27.87 4.38
N ILE A 91 -10.66 -27.14 3.37
CA ILE A 91 -9.23 -26.96 3.15
C ILE A 91 -8.86 -25.56 3.65
N ILE A 92 -7.93 -25.49 4.60
CA ILE A 92 -7.36 -24.23 5.09
C ILE A 92 -5.89 -24.17 4.71
N TYR A 93 -5.46 -23.02 4.19
CA TYR A 93 -4.06 -22.78 3.87
C TYR A 93 -3.36 -22.01 4.97
N PHE A 94 -2.10 -22.36 5.20
CA PHE A 94 -1.25 -21.72 6.18
C PHE A 94 0.09 -21.34 5.58
N LEU A 95 0.68 -20.27 6.09
CA LEU A 95 2.10 -19.99 5.90
C LEU A 95 2.86 -20.47 7.12
N SER A 96 3.73 -21.45 6.92
CA SER A 96 4.66 -21.91 7.95
C SER A 96 5.89 -21.01 7.97
N LEU A 97 6.02 -20.22 9.03
CA LEU A 97 7.18 -19.38 9.31
C LEU A 97 8.04 -20.03 10.40
N PRO A 98 9.38 -20.11 10.25
CA PRO A 98 10.24 -20.78 11.23
C PRO A 98 10.15 -20.22 12.65
N GLN A 99 9.93 -18.91 12.78
CA GLN A 99 9.87 -18.23 14.08
C GLN A 99 8.49 -18.30 14.78
N PHE A 100 7.47 -18.91 14.16
CA PHE A 100 6.12 -18.99 14.71
C PHE A 100 5.66 -20.45 14.87
N PRO A 101 4.62 -20.71 15.70
CA PRO A 101 4.06 -22.05 15.81
C PRO A 101 3.64 -22.61 14.45
N LYS A 102 3.74 -23.93 14.26
CA LYS A 102 3.25 -24.56 13.02
C LYS A 102 1.74 -24.30 12.84
N ASP A 103 1.30 -24.15 11.60
CA ASP A 103 -0.09 -23.95 11.19
C ASP A 103 -0.80 -22.80 11.93
N SER A 104 -0.06 -21.70 12.16
CA SER A 104 -0.58 -20.58 12.93
C SER A 104 -1.02 -19.39 12.07
N LEU A 105 -0.36 -19.08 10.95
CA LEU A 105 -0.79 -18.00 10.06
C LEU A 105 -1.71 -18.54 8.97
N ILE A 106 -3.01 -18.34 9.12
CA ILE A 106 -4.02 -18.68 8.10
C ILE A 106 -3.88 -17.67 6.95
N VAL A 107 -3.94 -18.16 5.72
CA VAL A 107 -3.93 -17.34 4.51
C VAL A 107 -5.06 -17.76 3.58
N TYR A 108 -5.68 -16.79 2.91
CA TYR A 108 -6.58 -17.02 1.78
C TYR A 108 -5.83 -16.70 0.48
N PRO A 109 -5.13 -17.66 -0.17
CA PRO A 109 -4.08 -17.35 -1.14
C PRO A 109 -4.56 -16.50 -2.32
N GLU A 110 -5.72 -16.83 -2.89
CA GLU A 110 -6.32 -16.08 -4.00
C GLU A 110 -6.57 -14.61 -3.63
N HIS A 111 -7.23 -14.38 -2.50
CA HIS A 111 -7.54 -13.03 -2.04
C HIS A 111 -6.26 -12.28 -1.63
N ALA A 112 -5.31 -12.98 -1.01
CA ALA A 112 -4.06 -12.38 -0.57
C ALA A 112 -3.22 -11.90 -1.75
N ILE A 113 -3.20 -12.65 -2.86
CA ILE A 113 -2.52 -12.24 -4.09
C ILE A 113 -3.27 -11.09 -4.76
N GLN A 114 -4.60 -11.19 -4.87
CA GLN A 114 -5.45 -10.13 -5.44
C GLN A 114 -5.36 -8.80 -4.69
N LYS A 115 -5.01 -8.83 -3.40
CA LYS A 115 -4.77 -7.64 -2.57
C LYS A 115 -3.29 -7.28 -2.42
N GLY A 116 -2.39 -8.02 -3.07
CA GLY A 116 -0.95 -7.80 -2.93
C GLY A 116 -0.39 -8.13 -1.55
N GLU A 117 -1.17 -8.72 -0.64
CA GLU A 117 -0.72 -9.17 0.69
C GLU A 117 0.19 -10.40 0.61
N ILE A 118 0.23 -11.07 -0.55
CA ILE A 118 1.29 -12.02 -0.94
C ILE A 118 1.99 -11.50 -2.19
N ILE A 119 3.31 -11.37 -2.11
CA ILE A 119 4.13 -10.80 -3.18
C ILE A 119 4.47 -11.88 -4.20
N THR A 120 4.05 -11.65 -5.44
CA THR A 120 4.37 -12.46 -6.62
C THR A 120 5.21 -11.69 -7.65
N ALA A 121 5.36 -10.37 -7.49
CA ALA A 121 6.12 -9.49 -8.38
C ALA A 121 7.40 -8.95 -7.71
N PRO A 122 8.36 -8.41 -8.47
CA PRO A 122 9.53 -7.73 -7.90
C PRO A 122 9.15 -6.58 -6.97
N ILE A 123 9.87 -6.47 -5.86
CA ILE A 123 9.73 -5.39 -4.89
C ILE A 123 10.53 -4.17 -5.35
N GLU A 124 11.76 -4.41 -5.83
CA GLU A 124 12.66 -3.36 -6.29
C GLU A 124 12.25 -2.86 -7.68
N HIS A 125 12.17 -1.54 -7.80
CA HIS A 125 11.89 -0.83 -9.04
C HIS A 125 12.53 0.56 -8.94
N LYS A 126 12.85 1.14 -10.10
CA LYS A 126 13.43 2.49 -10.15
C LYS A 126 12.31 3.52 -10.15
N THR A 127 12.15 4.22 -9.05
CA THR A 127 11.22 5.36 -8.95
C THR A 127 11.78 6.60 -9.63
N LEU A 128 10.91 7.56 -9.97
CA LEU A 128 11.32 8.84 -10.53
C LEU A 128 12.16 9.67 -9.56
N TYR A 129 11.79 9.64 -8.27
CA TYR A 129 12.43 10.38 -7.18
C TYR A 129 12.69 9.44 -5.99
N PRO A 130 13.81 8.71 -5.97
CA PRO A 130 14.13 7.73 -4.92
C PRO A 130 14.38 8.38 -3.54
N GLU A 131 14.75 9.65 -3.50
CA GLU A 131 14.96 10.43 -2.28
C GLU A 131 13.68 10.97 -1.65
N ALA A 132 12.55 10.84 -2.35
CA ALA A 132 11.28 11.40 -1.93
C ALA A 132 10.76 10.73 -0.66
N VAL A 133 10.16 11.51 0.23
CA VAL A 133 9.53 11.03 1.46
C VAL A 133 8.05 11.30 1.45
N GLU A 134 7.28 10.42 2.06
CA GLU A 134 5.84 10.61 2.16
C GLU A 134 5.53 11.86 2.96
N LEU A 135 4.65 12.71 2.44
CA LEU A 135 4.07 13.79 3.22
C LEU A 135 2.99 13.17 4.13
N LEU A 136 3.30 13.02 5.40
CA LEU A 136 2.39 12.41 6.38
C LEU A 136 1.47 13.46 7.00
N GLN A 137 0.42 13.01 7.67
CA GLN A 137 -0.53 13.92 8.33
C GLN A 137 0.13 14.79 9.43
N GLU A 138 1.19 14.29 10.09
CA GLU A 138 2.04 15.10 11.00
C GLU A 138 2.57 16.36 10.33
N ASP A 139 2.90 16.24 9.05
CA ASP A 139 3.61 17.25 8.30
C ASP A 139 2.68 18.32 7.74
N TYR A 140 1.36 18.08 7.69
CA TYR A 140 0.43 18.99 7.02
C TYR A 140 0.39 20.37 7.67
N ILE A 141 0.31 20.45 8.99
CA ILE A 141 0.30 21.73 9.71
C ILE A 141 1.68 22.43 9.63
N PRO A 142 2.81 21.75 9.92
CA PRO A 142 4.13 22.31 9.69
C PRO A 142 4.35 22.84 8.28
N ALA A 143 3.94 22.06 7.26
CA ALA A 143 4.05 22.42 5.85
C ALA A 143 3.27 23.68 5.51
N LEU A 144 2.00 23.77 5.92
CA LEU A 144 1.16 24.94 5.69
C LEU A 144 1.74 26.20 6.33
N ILE A 145 2.23 26.11 7.57
CA ILE A 145 2.84 27.26 8.26
C ILE A 145 4.14 27.67 7.57
N LYS A 146 5.00 26.70 7.25
CA LYS A 146 6.29 26.94 6.60
C LYS A 146 6.12 27.55 5.20
N ALA A 147 5.09 27.12 4.47
CA ALA A 147 4.72 27.66 3.16
C ALA A 147 4.11 29.07 3.22
N GLY A 148 3.67 29.53 4.41
CA GLY A 148 3.00 30.82 4.61
C GLY A 148 1.48 30.76 4.44
N CYS A 149 0.91 29.58 4.21
CA CYS A 149 -0.53 29.36 4.06
C CYS A 149 -1.29 29.42 5.39
N LEU A 150 -0.61 29.22 6.52
CA LEU A 150 -1.19 29.17 7.85
C LEU A 150 -0.28 29.89 8.85
N THR A 151 -0.83 30.33 9.98
CA THR A 151 -0.06 30.87 11.10
C THR A 151 -0.29 30.04 12.36
N TYR A 152 0.42 30.34 13.44
CA TYR A 152 0.29 29.64 14.73
C TYR A 152 -1.01 29.99 15.47
N THR A 153 -2.15 29.72 14.83
CA THR A 153 -3.48 29.91 15.42
C THR A 153 -3.75 28.84 16.48
N ASP A 154 -4.68 29.13 17.38
CA ASP A 154 -5.11 28.15 18.38
C ASP A 154 -5.63 26.86 17.76
N GLN A 155 -6.32 26.96 16.62
CA GLN A 155 -6.79 25.80 15.87
C GLN A 155 -5.62 24.97 15.33
N ALA A 156 -4.59 25.60 14.75
CA ALA A 156 -3.41 24.89 14.25
C ALA A 156 -2.68 24.14 15.37
N ILE A 157 -2.57 24.75 16.56
CA ILE A 157 -1.96 24.12 17.73
C ILE A 157 -2.78 22.90 18.18
N LYS A 158 -4.11 23.02 18.25
CA LYS A 158 -5.01 21.91 18.64
C LYS A 158 -4.93 20.74 17.66
N VAL A 159 -5.05 21.00 16.36
CA VAL A 159 -4.99 19.97 15.32
C VAL A 159 -3.63 19.27 15.31
N TYR A 160 -2.54 20.03 15.49
CA TYR A 160 -1.21 19.43 15.63
C TYR A 160 -1.09 18.57 16.91
N ALA A 161 -1.69 19.01 18.02
CA ALA A 161 -1.68 18.26 19.28
C ALA A 161 -2.47 16.95 19.18
N GLU A 162 -3.63 16.96 18.50
CA GLU A 162 -4.43 15.75 18.23
C GLU A 162 -3.64 14.70 17.45
N TYR A 163 -2.80 15.12 16.50
CA TYR A 163 -1.94 14.20 15.77
C TYR A 163 -0.80 13.64 16.65
N MET A 164 -0.15 14.50 17.44
CA MET A 164 0.95 14.10 18.32
C MET A 164 0.51 13.19 19.48
N GLY A 165 -0.79 13.16 19.79
CA GLY A 165 -1.37 12.47 20.94
C GLY A 165 -1.84 11.06 20.62
N SER A 166 -0.94 10.07 20.73
CA SER A 166 -1.32 8.66 20.98
C SER A 166 -1.25 8.28 22.47
N THR A 167 -1.27 9.27 23.37
CA THR A 167 -1.47 9.05 24.79
C THR A 167 -2.81 9.67 25.15
N GLU A 168 -3.69 8.88 25.78
CA GLU A 168 -5.03 9.28 26.28
C GLU A 168 -5.00 10.65 27.00
N GLN A 169 -3.86 11.01 27.59
CA GLN A 169 -3.58 12.30 28.23
C GLN A 169 -3.69 13.56 27.35
N LEU A 170 -3.50 13.48 26.02
CA LEU A 170 -3.53 14.66 25.13
C LEU A 170 -4.92 14.88 24.50
N ALA A 171 -5.63 13.81 24.18
CA ALA A 171 -7.01 13.87 23.69
C ALA A 171 -7.97 14.43 24.77
N ASP A 172 -7.77 14.03 26.02
CA ASP A 172 -8.48 14.59 27.18
C ASP A 172 -8.05 16.04 27.49
N ALA A 173 -6.81 16.42 27.17
CA ALA A 173 -6.32 17.77 27.39
C ALA A 173 -6.85 18.77 26.36
N THR A 174 -7.08 18.38 25.10
CA THR A 174 -7.69 19.26 24.08
C THR A 174 -9.20 19.44 24.28
N SER A 175 -9.88 18.49 24.93
CA SER A 175 -11.30 18.59 25.28
C SER A 175 -11.55 19.39 26.58
N ASN A 176 -10.56 19.45 27.49
CA ASN A 176 -10.60 20.30 28.69
C ASN A 176 -9.92 21.66 28.44
N PRO A 177 -10.67 22.78 28.41
CA PRO A 177 -10.11 24.11 28.13
C PRO A 177 -8.99 24.54 29.10
N PHE A 178 -9.04 24.11 30.37
CA PHE A 178 -8.05 24.49 31.38
C PHE A 178 -6.73 23.72 31.19
N GLU A 179 -6.80 22.43 30.88
CA GLU A 179 -5.60 21.63 30.62
C GLU A 179 -4.93 22.04 29.31
N TYR A 180 -5.72 22.28 28.27
CA TYR A 180 -5.20 22.86 27.03
C TYR A 180 -4.46 24.17 27.29
N GLN A 181 -5.05 25.09 28.06
CA GLN A 181 -4.42 26.38 28.35
C GLN A 181 -3.09 26.24 29.10
N ARG A 182 -2.97 25.24 30.00
CA ARG A 182 -1.71 24.92 30.71
C ARG A 182 -0.63 24.39 29.76
N GLN A 183 -1.01 23.57 28.78
CA GLN A 183 -0.07 22.92 27.86
C GLN A 183 0.21 23.71 26.58
N ARG A 184 -0.61 24.73 26.28
CA ARG A 184 -0.58 25.51 25.03
C ARG A 184 0.80 26.02 24.67
N ALA A 185 1.55 26.58 25.64
CA ALA A 185 2.89 27.10 25.40
C ALA A 185 3.85 25.98 24.95
N THR A 186 3.81 24.83 25.61
CA THR A 186 4.62 23.65 25.27
C THR A 186 4.26 23.10 23.89
N LEU A 187 2.96 23.02 23.57
CA LEU A 187 2.48 22.55 22.26
C LEU A 187 2.91 23.51 21.14
N LEU A 188 2.82 24.81 21.38
CA LEU A 188 3.29 25.83 20.44
C LEU A 188 4.79 25.69 20.16
N GLU A 189 5.63 25.51 21.18
CA GLU A 189 7.07 25.31 20.99
C GLU A 189 7.38 24.03 20.21
N LYS A 190 6.65 22.92 20.47
CA LYS A 190 6.76 21.69 19.67
C LYS A 190 6.39 21.92 18.21
N LEU A 191 5.31 22.67 17.94
CA LEU A 191 4.89 22.99 16.58
C LEU A 191 5.91 23.89 15.88
N LYS A 192 6.45 24.91 16.56
CA LYS A 192 7.53 25.74 16.02
C LYS A 192 8.76 24.93 15.64
N ALA A 193 9.18 24.00 16.50
CA ALA A 193 10.31 23.12 16.22
C ALA A 193 10.04 22.20 15.01
N ALA A 194 8.81 21.69 14.85
CA ALA A 194 8.42 20.91 13.67
C ALA A 194 8.44 21.75 12.38
N VAL A 195 7.89 22.97 12.43
CA VAL A 195 7.94 23.95 11.32
C VAL A 195 9.39 24.28 10.95
N GLU A 196 10.26 24.46 11.94
CA GLU A 196 11.68 24.77 11.70
C GLU A 196 12.36 23.64 10.92
N LYS A 197 12.14 22.39 11.35
CA LYS A 197 12.70 21.17 10.74
C LYS A 197 12.10 20.82 9.38
N PHE A 198 10.89 21.27 9.08
CA PHE A 198 10.23 20.97 7.82
C PHE A 198 10.97 21.62 6.63
N ASP A 199 11.37 20.81 5.65
CA ASP A 199 12.20 21.23 4.53
C ASP A 199 11.38 21.38 3.25
N LEU A 200 11.08 22.62 2.87
CA LEU A 200 10.35 22.94 1.64
C LEU A 200 11.09 22.55 0.36
N ASN A 201 12.42 22.39 0.39
CA ASN A 201 13.19 22.05 -0.80
C ASN A 201 13.16 20.55 -1.10
N ARG A 202 12.80 19.74 -0.10
CA ARG A 202 12.70 18.29 -0.23
C ARG A 202 11.59 17.92 -1.21
N VAL A 203 11.83 16.83 -1.96
CA VAL A 203 10.78 16.19 -2.74
C VAL A 203 9.95 15.34 -1.81
N TYR A 204 8.65 15.59 -1.78
CA TYR A 204 7.68 14.76 -1.08
C TYR A 204 6.90 13.92 -2.08
N TYR A 205 6.30 12.84 -1.62
CA TYR A 205 5.23 12.17 -2.35
C TYR A 205 3.96 12.08 -1.52
N VAL A 206 2.83 12.11 -2.21
CA VAL A 206 1.51 11.81 -1.65
C VAL A 206 0.91 10.62 -2.39
N ARG A 207 0.17 9.78 -1.67
CA ARG A 207 -0.54 8.64 -2.26
C ARG A 207 -1.91 9.08 -2.76
N HIS A 208 -2.28 8.62 -3.96
CA HIS A 208 -3.57 8.95 -4.56
C HIS A 208 -4.08 7.82 -5.44
N LYS A 209 -5.40 7.76 -5.62
CA LYS A 209 -6.05 6.86 -6.56
C LYS A 209 -6.36 7.64 -7.83
N LEU A 210 -5.79 7.22 -8.95
CA LEU A 210 -5.88 7.91 -10.23
C LEU A 210 -6.63 7.07 -11.26
N HIS A 211 -7.56 7.69 -11.98
CA HIS A 211 -8.24 7.08 -13.12
C HIS A 211 -7.64 7.56 -14.43
N THR A 212 -7.36 6.65 -15.36
CA THR A 212 -6.81 6.94 -16.69
C THR A 212 -7.68 6.37 -17.78
N LYS A 213 -7.46 6.79 -19.02
CA LYS A 213 -8.05 6.12 -20.19
C LYS A 213 -7.42 4.74 -20.40
N GLY A 214 -7.96 3.98 -21.34
CA GLY A 214 -7.43 2.70 -21.80
C GLY A 214 -6.03 2.83 -22.39
N TYR A 215 -5.36 1.68 -22.54
CA TYR A 215 -3.98 1.62 -22.99
C TYR A 215 -3.81 2.15 -24.43
N ASP A 216 -2.91 3.11 -24.60
CA ASP A 216 -2.51 3.62 -25.91
C ASP A 216 -1.31 2.82 -26.42
N PHE A 217 -1.57 1.88 -27.34
CA PHE A 217 -0.53 1.05 -27.96
C PHE A 217 0.47 1.87 -28.79
N THR A 218 0.08 3.04 -29.32
CA THR A 218 0.97 3.88 -30.14
C THR A 218 2.00 4.58 -29.26
N ARG A 219 1.57 5.06 -28.09
CA ARG A 219 2.43 5.79 -27.14
C ARG A 219 2.97 4.92 -26.00
N SER A 220 2.57 3.65 -25.94
CA SER A 220 2.97 2.67 -24.93
C SER A 220 2.71 3.15 -23.50
N GLY A 221 1.44 3.35 -23.16
CA GLY A 221 1.07 3.81 -21.82
C GLY A 221 -0.38 4.26 -21.70
N TYR A 222 -0.67 4.97 -20.62
CA TYR A 222 -2.02 5.40 -20.28
C TYR A 222 -2.16 6.92 -20.34
N PRO A 223 -3.03 7.46 -21.21
CA PRO A 223 -3.38 8.88 -21.21
C PRO A 223 -4.18 9.28 -19.99
N TRP A 224 -3.96 10.52 -19.52
CA TRP A 224 -4.70 11.14 -18.43
C TRP A 224 -5.18 12.54 -18.82
N ASP A 225 -6.38 12.92 -18.37
CA ASP A 225 -6.89 14.29 -18.46
C ASP A 225 -7.77 14.63 -17.26
N ASP A 226 -7.96 15.93 -17.00
CA ASP A 226 -8.62 16.43 -15.78
C ASP A 226 -10.10 16.03 -15.67
N ARG A 227 -10.74 15.56 -16.76
CA ARG A 227 -12.15 15.10 -16.70
C ARG A 227 -12.28 13.79 -15.94
N LEU A 228 -11.18 13.07 -15.76
CA LEU A 228 -11.12 11.82 -15.00
C LEU A 228 -10.94 12.04 -13.48
N GLY A 229 -10.77 13.28 -13.04
CA GLY A 229 -10.63 13.66 -11.64
C GLY A 229 -9.40 14.53 -11.38
N TYR A 230 -9.03 14.65 -10.11
CA TYR A 230 -7.86 15.42 -9.68
C TYR A 230 -6.58 14.59 -9.79
N ALA A 231 -5.47 15.22 -10.21
CA ALA A 231 -4.18 14.54 -10.29
C ALA A 231 -3.54 14.32 -8.91
N LEU A 232 -3.92 15.15 -7.93
CA LEU A 232 -3.44 15.10 -6.55
C LEU A 232 -4.61 14.80 -5.59
N PRO A 233 -4.33 14.18 -4.43
CA PRO A 233 -5.36 13.84 -3.45
C PRO A 233 -5.81 15.08 -2.67
N PHE A 234 -7.00 14.99 -2.08
CA PHE A 234 -7.42 15.91 -1.03
C PHE A 234 -6.76 15.49 0.29
N LEU A 235 -5.90 16.35 0.82
CA LEU A 235 -5.25 16.11 2.11
C LEU A 235 -6.16 16.63 3.22
N SER A 236 -6.24 15.89 4.33
CA SER A 236 -6.99 16.32 5.51
C SER A 236 -6.33 15.76 6.77
N THR A 237 -6.28 16.57 7.81
CA THR A 237 -5.91 16.08 9.15
C THR A 237 -7.03 15.22 9.73
N LYS A 238 -6.73 14.45 10.77
CA LYS A 238 -7.76 13.77 11.58
C LYS A 238 -8.48 14.78 12.49
N GLY A 239 -9.56 14.32 13.13
CA GLY A 239 -10.33 15.08 14.11
C GLY A 239 -11.68 15.60 13.58
N ASP A 240 -12.51 16.08 14.50
CA ASP A 240 -13.86 16.59 14.20
C ASP A 240 -13.83 17.91 13.41
N LEU A 241 -12.72 18.65 13.51
CA LEU A 241 -12.54 19.96 12.92
C LEU A 241 -11.25 19.99 12.08
N PRO A 242 -11.18 19.20 10.99
CA PRO A 242 -9.95 19.00 10.25
C PRO A 242 -9.52 20.25 9.49
N ILE A 243 -8.21 20.37 9.29
CA ILE A 243 -7.59 21.33 8.39
C ILE A 243 -7.25 20.59 7.09
N THR A 244 -7.62 21.19 5.96
CA THR A 244 -7.54 20.57 4.63
C THR A 244 -6.54 21.33 3.77
N PRO A 245 -5.28 20.87 3.62
CA PRO A 245 -4.39 21.37 2.58
C PRO A 245 -4.95 21.00 1.19
N PHE A 246 -5.27 22.02 0.39
CA PHE A 246 -5.68 21.85 -1.00
C PHE A 246 -4.49 22.12 -1.92
N LEU A 247 -3.91 21.06 -2.47
CA LEU A 247 -2.74 21.14 -3.33
C LEU A 247 -3.10 21.73 -4.69
N THR A 248 -2.50 22.86 -5.04
CA THR A 248 -2.67 23.51 -6.35
C THR A 248 -1.38 23.40 -7.15
N TYR A 249 -1.52 23.19 -8.47
CA TYR A 249 -0.39 22.94 -9.35
C TYR A 249 -0.66 23.53 -10.73
N LYS A 250 0.43 23.82 -11.47
CA LYS A 250 0.37 24.35 -12.84
C LYS A 250 0.69 23.28 -13.89
N LYS A 251 1.73 22.49 -13.65
CA LYS A 251 2.16 21.39 -14.51
C LYS A 251 1.25 20.18 -14.38
N LYS A 252 1.17 19.35 -15.42
CA LYS A 252 0.35 18.14 -15.42
C LYS A 252 1.15 16.94 -15.92
N VAL A 253 0.70 15.75 -15.56
CA VAL A 253 1.20 14.48 -16.13
C VAL A 253 0.13 13.98 -17.10
N PRO A 254 0.21 14.31 -18.40
CA PRO A 254 -0.82 13.93 -19.36
C PRO A 254 -0.74 12.45 -19.77
N PHE A 255 0.36 11.77 -19.44
CA PHE A 255 0.62 10.42 -19.90
C PHE A 255 1.53 9.65 -18.93
N ILE A 256 1.19 8.39 -18.70
CA ILE A 256 1.94 7.46 -17.86
C ILE A 256 2.54 6.38 -18.77
N SER A 257 3.86 6.35 -18.92
CA SER A 257 4.55 5.38 -19.76
C SER A 257 4.54 4.01 -19.09
N VAL A 258 4.02 2.99 -19.79
CA VAL A 258 3.91 1.61 -19.30
C VAL A 258 4.21 0.64 -20.44
N PRO A 259 5.22 -0.25 -20.31
CA PRO A 259 5.48 -1.31 -21.28
C PRO A 259 4.26 -2.21 -21.51
N ALA A 260 4.04 -2.68 -22.74
CA ALA A 260 2.83 -3.41 -23.12
C ALA A 260 2.66 -4.76 -22.37
N ASP A 261 3.75 -5.48 -22.13
CA ASP A 261 3.78 -6.69 -21.32
C ASP A 261 3.38 -6.43 -19.86
N ARG A 262 3.80 -5.26 -19.33
CA ARG A 262 3.44 -4.82 -17.98
C ARG A 262 1.96 -4.43 -17.89
N ALA A 263 1.46 -3.69 -18.88
CA ALA A 263 0.06 -3.33 -18.99
C ALA A 263 -0.83 -4.57 -19.10
N GLU A 264 -0.50 -5.52 -19.98
CA GLU A 264 -1.26 -6.77 -20.15
C GLU A 264 -1.32 -7.57 -18.84
N SER A 265 -0.18 -7.69 -18.14
CA SER A 265 -0.12 -8.39 -16.85
C SER A 265 -1.01 -7.73 -15.79
N PHE A 266 -0.95 -6.41 -15.70
CA PHE A 266 -1.79 -5.62 -14.80
C PHE A 266 -3.28 -5.77 -15.11
N GLU A 267 -3.69 -5.62 -16.37
CA GLU A 267 -5.10 -5.66 -16.74
C GLU A 267 -5.68 -7.08 -16.61
N LYS A 268 -4.88 -8.13 -16.85
CA LYS A 268 -5.29 -9.52 -16.53
C LYS A 268 -5.49 -9.70 -15.03
N HIS A 269 -4.59 -9.16 -14.20
CA HIS A 269 -4.71 -9.27 -12.74
C HIS A 269 -5.95 -8.56 -12.21
N LYS A 270 -6.27 -7.38 -12.73
CA LYS A 270 -7.47 -6.61 -12.35
C LYS A 270 -8.75 -7.08 -13.03
N ASN A 271 -8.67 -8.04 -13.97
CA ASN A 271 -9.78 -8.43 -14.83
C ASN A 271 -10.38 -7.24 -15.61
N THR A 272 -9.51 -6.37 -16.13
CA THR A 272 -9.85 -5.14 -16.87
C THR A 272 -9.23 -5.10 -18.27
N LEU A 273 -8.90 -6.28 -18.83
CA LEU A 273 -8.23 -6.40 -20.12
C LEU A 273 -9.00 -5.70 -21.24
N GLY A 274 -8.35 -4.72 -21.88
CA GLY A 274 -8.90 -3.97 -23.00
C GLY A 274 -10.01 -2.97 -22.63
N LEU A 275 -10.20 -2.65 -21.34
CA LEU A 275 -11.14 -1.62 -20.93
C LEU A 275 -10.61 -0.21 -21.23
N ASP A 276 -11.52 0.68 -21.63
CA ASP A 276 -11.24 2.09 -21.96
C ASP A 276 -10.95 2.97 -20.75
N LEU A 277 -11.02 2.43 -19.53
CA LEU A 277 -10.73 3.11 -18.29
C LEU A 277 -9.95 2.19 -17.36
N GLN A 278 -8.84 2.69 -16.81
CA GLN A 278 -8.04 1.98 -15.82
C GLN A 278 -7.89 2.79 -14.54
N THR A 279 -7.57 2.10 -13.45
CA THR A 279 -7.40 2.71 -12.13
C THR A 279 -6.08 2.27 -11.53
N PHE A 280 -5.27 3.25 -11.13
CA PHE A 280 -3.97 3.05 -10.48
C PHE A 280 -3.95 3.67 -9.09
N TYR A 281 -3.00 3.21 -8.28
CA TYR A 281 -2.53 3.93 -7.13
C TYR A 281 -1.22 4.61 -7.49
N ILE A 282 -1.03 5.87 -7.11
CA ILE A 282 0.14 6.63 -7.51
C ILE A 282 0.89 7.16 -6.29
N ARG A 283 2.22 7.27 -6.43
CA ARG A 283 3.02 8.23 -5.68
C ARG A 283 3.13 9.48 -6.54
N ALA A 284 2.41 10.53 -6.19
CA ALA A 284 2.52 11.83 -6.84
C ALA A 284 3.62 12.65 -6.17
N TYR A 285 4.66 13.01 -6.92
CA TYR A 285 5.84 13.71 -6.42
C TYR A 285 5.65 15.21 -6.49
N ILE A 286 5.87 15.88 -5.37
CA ILE A 286 5.62 17.32 -5.20
C ILE A 286 6.77 18.00 -4.48
N ARG A 287 6.99 19.28 -4.78
CA ARG A 287 7.77 20.20 -3.94
C ARG A 287 6.88 21.35 -3.52
N ILE A 288 6.90 21.72 -2.24
CA ILE A 288 6.01 22.76 -1.70
C ILE A 288 6.59 24.14 -1.99
N ALA A 289 5.78 25.04 -2.56
CA ALA A 289 6.23 26.39 -2.88
C ALA A 289 6.18 27.31 -1.63
N PRO A 290 7.25 28.08 -1.33
CA PRO A 290 7.27 29.01 -0.19
C PRO A 290 6.52 30.33 -0.48
N GLY A 291 6.27 31.10 0.57
CA GLY A 291 5.90 32.53 0.47
C GLY A 291 4.47 32.78 0.04
N GLN A 292 3.59 31.80 0.23
CA GLN A 292 2.17 31.93 -0.06
C GLN A 292 1.54 32.86 0.97
N LYS A 293 0.57 33.67 0.55
CA LYS A 293 -0.25 34.48 1.45
C LYS A 293 -1.67 33.96 1.38
N TYR A 294 -2.14 33.42 2.50
CA TYR A 294 -3.52 33.01 2.64
C TYR A 294 -4.28 34.06 3.46
N GLU A 295 -5.43 34.49 2.93
CA GLU A 295 -6.39 35.27 3.69
C GLU A 295 -7.42 34.31 4.30
N GLU A 296 -7.57 34.36 5.63
CA GLU A 296 -8.43 33.46 6.36
C GLU A 296 -9.91 33.71 6.02
N ASP A 297 -10.55 32.76 5.35
CA ASP A 297 -11.95 32.82 4.92
C ASP A 297 -12.89 31.94 5.77
N GLY A 298 -12.36 31.33 6.86
CA GLY A 298 -13.10 30.43 7.74
C GLY A 298 -13.39 29.04 7.16
N SER A 299 -13.02 28.75 5.91
CA SER A 299 -13.33 27.48 5.22
C SER A 299 -12.49 26.29 5.69
N ARG A 300 -11.40 26.55 6.43
CA ARG A 300 -10.37 25.56 6.84
C ARG A 300 -9.73 24.80 5.68
N LEU A 301 -9.92 25.29 4.47
CA LEU A 301 -9.33 24.80 3.24
C LEU A 301 -8.19 25.72 2.86
N TYR A 302 -6.96 25.25 3.03
CA TYR A 302 -5.78 26.07 2.82
C TYR A 302 -5.16 25.70 1.48
N LYS A 303 -5.21 26.62 0.52
CA LYS A 303 -4.56 26.44 -0.77
C LYS A 303 -3.04 26.41 -0.56
N MET A 304 -2.41 25.34 -1.04
CA MET A 304 -0.98 25.14 -0.99
C MET A 304 -0.46 24.87 -2.41
N GLU A 305 0.17 25.88 -3.02
CA GLU A 305 0.85 25.74 -4.30
C GLU A 305 2.03 24.77 -4.17
N VAL A 306 2.11 23.83 -5.12
CA VAL A 306 3.17 22.85 -5.23
C VAL A 306 3.70 22.81 -6.66
N ASP A 307 5.00 22.57 -6.80
CA ASP A 307 5.57 22.10 -8.06
C ASP A 307 5.27 20.61 -8.17
N TYR A 308 4.31 20.26 -9.02
CA TYR A 308 4.02 18.86 -9.34
C TYR A 308 5.08 18.35 -10.30
N LEU A 309 5.84 17.34 -9.89
CA LEU A 309 7.05 16.88 -10.59
C LEU A 309 6.79 15.66 -11.49
N GLY A 310 5.83 14.83 -11.11
CA GLY A 310 5.53 13.58 -11.80
C GLY A 310 4.87 12.56 -10.88
N LEU A 311 4.69 11.35 -11.38
CA LEU A 311 4.12 10.24 -10.61
C LEU A 311 4.76 8.90 -10.97
N ASP A 312 4.77 7.99 -10.00
CA ASP A 312 4.94 6.55 -10.20
C ASP A 312 3.61 5.84 -9.93
N ALA A 313 3.19 4.96 -10.84
CA ALA A 313 1.94 4.21 -10.77
C ALA A 313 2.19 2.79 -10.25
N TYR A 314 1.24 2.31 -9.46
CA TYR A 314 1.26 1.04 -8.74
C TYR A 314 -0.12 0.39 -8.79
N GLU A 315 -0.10 -0.92 -8.61
CA GLU A 315 -1.32 -1.72 -8.59
C GLU A 315 -2.11 -1.61 -7.27
N PHE A 316 -1.43 -1.29 -6.17
CA PHE A 316 -1.97 -1.38 -4.81
C PHE A 316 -1.78 -0.10 -4.00
N PRO A 317 -2.67 0.20 -3.03
CA PRO A 317 -2.67 1.46 -2.28
C PRO A 317 -1.37 1.75 -1.53
N HIS A 318 -0.69 0.72 -1.01
CA HIS A 318 0.60 0.89 -0.32
C HIS A 318 1.71 1.44 -1.22
N CYS A 319 1.57 1.35 -2.55
CA CYS A 319 2.52 1.87 -3.54
C CYS A 319 3.98 1.47 -3.25
N ALA A 320 4.25 0.23 -2.83
CA ALA A 320 5.58 -0.20 -2.39
C ALA A 320 6.22 -1.24 -3.32
N TYR A 321 5.38 -2.01 -4.01
CA TYR A 321 5.74 -3.02 -5.00
C TYR A 321 4.57 -3.10 -6.00
N TYR A 322 4.72 -3.89 -7.07
CA TYR A 322 3.84 -3.82 -8.25
C TYR A 322 3.85 -2.44 -8.94
N HIS A 323 5.04 -1.88 -9.15
CA HIS A 323 5.20 -0.70 -10.01
C HIS A 323 4.76 -1.00 -11.44
N ILE A 324 3.97 -0.11 -12.03
CA ILE A 324 3.38 -0.27 -13.36
C ILE A 324 4.15 0.59 -14.37
N GLY A 325 4.41 1.85 -14.00
CA GLY A 325 5.08 2.81 -14.87
C GLY A 325 5.12 4.20 -14.26
N SER A 326 5.55 5.17 -15.06
CA SER A 326 5.89 6.51 -14.56
C SER A 326 5.51 7.59 -15.56
N GLY A 327 5.23 8.79 -15.07
CA GLY A 327 4.99 9.98 -15.89
C GLY A 327 5.62 11.21 -15.27
N LYS A 328 6.30 12.03 -16.07
CA LYS A 328 6.85 13.32 -15.63
C LYS A 328 5.84 14.42 -15.88
N ALA A 329 5.86 15.45 -15.04
CA ALA A 329 5.02 16.61 -15.23
C ALA A 329 5.65 17.58 -16.23
N GLU A 330 4.81 18.17 -17.09
CA GLU A 330 5.18 19.12 -18.15
C GLU A 330 4.44 20.45 -17.99
#